data_AF-A0A7C6CWH0-F1
#
_entry.id   AF-A0A7C6CWH0-F1
#
_cell.length_a   1.000
_cell.length_b   1.000
_cell.length_c   1.000
_cell.angle_alpha   90.00
_cell.angle_beta   90.00
_cell.angle_gamma   90.00
#
_symmetry.space_group_name_H-M   'P 1'
#
loop_
_entity.id
_entity.type
_entity.pdbx_description
1 polymer ?
#
loop_
_entity_poly.entity_id
_entity_poly.type
_entity_poly.pdbx_seq_one_letter_code
_entity_poly.pdbx_strand_id
1 'polypeptide(L)'
;MKNKYLLPIVAFLSSCCLAGCTEVRICLTYGTYINHTPSTLKELDNDELYNRLFEKEENLLLAVYQGAYSEDCLCWSTFENVISNYINKYHEMIYVYNAQNIEDSLKQLDILKLEKSTPALYVFKGRRQIISFSYDKNRDRTIFEDLDGELLNKRIHQYVEAPKIYYVNRDYLDKNIKENNEFIVSFFREACGDCSYIMPNVILPYIESRKLRINFWIFDMQKDYELSKNSTDEEEKEHYNVLKNHFHLSASSDPNLGYLGGVVPTIQYYKNGQLVDACVYFNDTIDKRDGVYYISDSFYTEERLPHLHYTDMVLKGLELNEDEVIQTKSGFYYWSQDKAALKHNAIATSFLDMYLSYLY
;
A
#
# COMPACT_ATOMS: atom_id res chain seq x y z
N MET A 1 -38.25 -74.29 8.22
CA MET A 1 -38.81 -73.27 7.30
C MET A 1 -38.16 -71.93 7.62
N LYS A 2 -37.60 -71.27 6.59
CA LYS A 2 -37.35 -69.81 6.45
C LYS A 2 -36.29 -69.21 7.41
N ASN A 3 -35.08 -68.99 6.89
CA ASN A 3 -34.52 -67.71 6.37
C ASN A 3 -33.93 -66.85 7.50
N LYS A 4 -32.59 -66.68 7.54
CA LYS A 4 -31.83 -65.52 7.00
C LYS A 4 -32.35 -64.21 7.64
N TYR A 5 -31.57 -63.47 8.42
CA TYR A 5 -30.52 -62.57 7.93
C TYR A 5 -29.34 -62.46 8.91
N LEU A 6 -28.12 -62.68 8.41
CA LEU A 6 -26.89 -62.11 8.96
C LEU A 6 -26.90 -60.61 8.63
N LEU A 7 -26.80 -59.76 9.65
CA LEU A 7 -26.37 -58.37 9.47
C LEU A 7 -24.84 -58.34 9.44
N PRO A 8 -24.21 -57.80 8.39
CA PRO A 8 -22.81 -57.44 8.45
C PRO A 8 -22.70 -56.10 9.19
N ILE A 9 -22.01 -56.10 10.33
CA ILE A 9 -21.50 -54.87 10.95
C ILE A 9 -20.40 -54.37 10.01
N VAL A 10 -20.78 -53.49 9.09
CA VAL A 10 -19.84 -52.67 8.34
C VAL A 10 -19.25 -51.70 9.34
N ALA A 11 -18.03 -52.00 9.80
CA ALA A 11 -17.17 -51.02 10.43
C ALA A 11 -16.88 -49.93 9.37
N PHE A 12 -17.69 -48.88 9.37
CA PHE A 12 -17.30 -47.61 8.79
C PHE A 12 -16.12 -47.11 9.63
N LEU A 13 -14.92 -47.48 9.21
CA LEU A 13 -13.73 -46.70 9.49
C LEU A 13 -14.03 -45.30 8.98
N SER A 14 -14.38 -44.42 9.90
CA SER A 14 -14.35 -42.98 9.69
C SER A 14 -12.90 -42.63 9.36
N SER A 15 -12.56 -42.75 8.09
CA SER A 15 -11.50 -42.01 7.45
C SER A 15 -11.90 -40.54 7.57
N CYS A 16 -11.74 -39.97 8.76
CA CYS A 16 -11.54 -38.54 8.90
C CYS A 16 -10.29 -38.27 8.07
N CYS A 17 -10.51 -37.90 6.82
CA CYS A 17 -9.56 -37.15 6.03
C CYS A 17 -9.12 -36.01 6.94
N LEU A 18 -7.95 -36.19 7.56
CA LEU A 18 -7.04 -35.11 7.88
C LEU A 18 -6.70 -34.47 6.53
N ALA A 19 -7.66 -33.74 5.96
CA ALA A 19 -7.34 -32.60 5.14
C ALA A 19 -6.54 -31.73 6.11
N GLY A 20 -5.21 -31.84 6.03
CA GLY A 20 -4.33 -30.99 6.78
C GLY A 20 -4.85 -29.59 6.60
N CYS A 21 -5.23 -28.93 7.71
CA CYS A 21 -5.42 -27.50 7.71
C CYS A 21 -4.10 -26.93 7.20
N THR A 22 -4.02 -26.68 5.90
CA THR A 22 -3.02 -25.76 5.35
C THR A 22 -3.28 -24.47 6.11
N GLU A 23 -2.35 -24.11 6.99
CA GLU A 23 -2.42 -22.82 7.66
C GLU A 23 -2.68 -21.76 6.58
N VAL A 24 -3.69 -20.93 6.83
CA VAL A 24 -4.07 -19.86 5.91
C VAL A 24 -2.86 -18.97 5.77
N ARG A 25 -2.28 -18.95 4.55
CA ARG A 25 -1.17 -18.05 4.22
C ARG A 25 -1.65 -16.62 4.33
N ILE A 26 -0.77 -15.73 4.77
CA ILE A 26 -1.08 -14.30 4.86
C ILE A 26 -0.68 -13.61 3.56
N CYS A 27 -1.52 -12.73 3.01
CA CYS A 27 -1.13 -11.89 1.89
C CYS A 27 -0.24 -10.76 2.42
N LEU A 28 0.98 -10.61 1.91
CA LEU A 28 1.79 -9.43 2.23
C LEU A 28 1.04 -8.16 1.79
N THR A 29 1.13 -7.10 2.60
CA THR A 29 0.42 -5.86 2.30
C THR A 29 1.04 -5.15 1.10
N TYR A 30 2.37 -5.00 1.08
CA TYR A 30 3.08 -4.26 0.04
C TYR A 30 4.21 -5.05 -0.60
N GLY A 31 4.36 -4.82 -1.90
CA GLY A 31 5.52 -5.16 -2.71
C GLY A 31 6.16 -3.90 -3.29
N THR A 32 7.19 -4.09 -4.10
CA THR A 32 7.89 -2.98 -4.75
C THR A 32 8.52 -3.41 -6.08
N TYR A 33 8.40 -2.55 -7.09
CA TYR A 33 9.17 -2.62 -8.33
C TYR A 33 10.33 -1.62 -8.36
N ILE A 34 10.58 -0.93 -7.26
CA ILE A 34 11.75 -0.07 -7.08
C ILE A 34 12.93 -0.98 -6.76
N ASN A 35 14.04 -0.81 -7.48
CA ASN A 35 15.23 -1.63 -7.24
C ASN A 35 15.88 -1.25 -5.91
N HIS A 36 16.22 -2.26 -5.13
CA HIS A 36 16.91 -2.14 -3.84
C HIS A 36 18.36 -2.62 -3.93
N THR A 37 19.25 -1.85 -3.34
CA THR A 37 20.60 -2.25 -2.93
C THR A 37 20.61 -2.30 -1.40
N PRO A 38 21.64 -2.88 -0.78
CA PRO A 38 21.80 -2.82 0.68
C PRO A 38 21.58 -1.40 1.27
N SER A 39 22.12 -0.39 0.60
CA SER A 39 22.01 1.03 0.99
C SER A 39 20.65 1.69 0.74
N THR A 40 19.72 1.03 0.04
CA THR A 40 18.38 1.57 -0.25
C THR A 40 17.26 0.73 0.34
N LEU A 41 17.58 -0.23 1.20
CA LEU A 41 16.58 -0.92 2.02
C LEU A 41 15.85 0.09 2.91
N LYS A 42 14.52 -0.03 3.02
CA LYS A 42 13.71 0.89 3.85
C LYS A 42 13.83 0.45 5.31
N GLU A 43 14.66 1.17 6.05
CA GLU A 43 14.69 1.08 7.51
C GLU A 43 13.48 1.82 8.10
N LEU A 44 12.86 1.20 9.11
CA LEU A 44 11.76 1.75 9.86
C LEU A 44 12.25 2.26 11.21
N ASP A 45 11.71 3.39 11.66
CA ASP A 45 11.81 3.80 13.06
C ASP A 45 10.70 3.15 13.93
N ASN A 46 10.67 3.49 15.23
CA ASN A 46 9.69 2.94 16.16
C ASN A 46 8.25 3.35 15.84
N ASP A 47 8.06 4.61 15.45
CA ASP A 47 6.73 5.16 15.16
C ASP A 47 6.19 4.54 13.87
N GLU A 48 7.03 4.42 12.85
CA GLU A 48 6.71 3.75 11.58
C GLU A 48 6.37 2.27 11.81
N LEU A 49 7.19 1.54 12.57
CA LEU A 49 6.94 0.11 12.84
C LEU A 49 5.67 -0.09 13.67
N TYR A 50 5.47 0.74 14.70
CA TYR A 50 4.26 0.72 15.52
C TYR A 50 3.02 0.99 14.66
N ASN A 51 3.04 2.07 13.89
CA ASN A 51 1.92 2.45 13.02
C ASN A 51 1.56 1.32 12.05
N ARG A 52 2.55 0.72 11.38
CA ARG A 52 2.32 -0.38 10.43
C ARG A 52 1.72 -1.62 11.10
N LEU A 53 2.26 -2.07 12.23
CA LEU A 53 1.84 -3.33 12.84
C LEU A 53 0.58 -3.19 13.73
N PHE A 54 0.35 -2.03 14.35
CA PHE A 54 -0.69 -1.83 15.36
C PHE A 54 -1.87 -1.00 14.86
N GLU A 55 -1.60 0.11 14.17
CA GLU A 55 -2.66 1.01 13.72
C GLU A 55 -3.22 0.57 12.36
N LYS A 56 -2.33 0.15 11.44
CA LYS A 56 -2.70 -0.31 10.10
C LYS A 56 -2.84 -1.83 9.98
N GLU A 57 -2.41 -2.57 11.00
CA GLU A 57 -2.40 -4.04 11.03
C GLU A 57 -1.80 -4.72 9.78
N GLU A 58 -0.74 -4.13 9.21
CA GLU A 58 -0.09 -4.61 7.98
C GLU A 58 0.53 -6.01 8.15
N ASN A 59 0.49 -6.79 7.07
CA ASN A 59 1.21 -8.05 6.94
C ASN A 59 2.54 -7.79 6.24
N LEU A 60 3.65 -7.96 6.96
CA LEU A 60 4.97 -7.56 6.45
C LEU A 60 6.07 -8.57 6.76
N LEU A 61 7.15 -8.44 6.00
CA LEU A 61 8.43 -9.07 6.26
C LEU A 61 9.34 -8.03 6.94
N LEU A 62 9.92 -8.38 8.09
CA LEU A 62 10.79 -7.50 8.87
C LEU A 62 12.15 -8.15 9.08
N ALA A 63 13.18 -7.59 8.45
CA ALA A 63 14.57 -7.89 8.71
C ALA A 63 15.03 -7.08 9.94
N VAL A 64 15.56 -7.78 10.94
CA VAL A 64 16.00 -7.17 12.19
C VAL A 64 17.47 -7.45 12.40
N TYR A 65 18.19 -6.39 12.77
CA TYR A 65 19.62 -6.46 13.11
C TYR A 65 19.88 -5.74 14.44
N GLN A 66 21.08 -5.96 14.98
CA GLN A 66 21.59 -5.28 16.16
C GLN A 66 22.99 -4.76 15.89
N GLY A 67 23.26 -3.52 16.29
CA GLY A 67 24.58 -2.90 16.15
C GLY A 67 24.50 -1.57 15.42
N ALA A 68 25.60 -0.83 15.44
CA ALA A 68 25.84 0.17 14.41
C ALA A 68 25.92 -0.56 13.06
N TYR A 69 25.32 0.00 12.01
CA TYR A 69 25.48 -0.48 10.64
C TYR A 69 26.98 -0.45 10.32
N SER A 70 27.68 -1.57 10.49
CA SER A 70 29.11 -1.68 10.24
C SER A 70 29.32 -2.67 9.10
N GLU A 71 29.91 -2.20 8.01
CA GLU A 71 30.36 -3.02 6.88
C GLU A 71 31.25 -4.20 7.33
N ASP A 72 31.81 -4.13 8.55
CA ASP A 72 32.66 -5.14 9.16
C ASP A 72 31.92 -6.40 9.68
N CYS A 73 30.58 -6.38 9.79
CA CYS A 73 29.82 -7.57 10.19
C CYS A 73 29.46 -8.40 8.96
N LEU A 74 30.31 -9.38 8.62
CA LEU A 74 30.13 -10.26 7.46
C LEU A 74 28.76 -10.95 7.41
N CYS A 75 28.20 -11.29 8.59
CA CYS A 75 26.87 -11.90 8.69
C CYS A 75 25.77 -10.94 8.21
N TRP A 76 25.84 -9.66 8.60
CA TRP A 76 24.87 -8.65 8.14
C TRP A 76 25.04 -8.35 6.66
N SER A 77 26.26 -8.16 6.19
CA SER A 77 26.51 -7.87 4.77
C SER A 77 26.01 -8.98 3.83
N THR A 78 26.18 -10.24 4.23
CA THR A 78 25.62 -11.36 3.46
C THR A 78 24.09 -11.34 3.50
N PHE A 79 23.51 -11.10 4.67
CA PHE A 79 22.07 -11.05 4.87
C PHE A 79 21.39 -9.94 4.06
N GLU A 80 21.91 -8.71 4.10
CA GLU A 80 21.35 -7.56 3.37
C GLU A 80 21.39 -7.77 1.85
N ASN A 81 22.45 -8.39 1.33
CA ASN A 81 22.56 -8.74 -0.09
C ASN A 81 21.47 -9.75 -0.52
N VAL A 82 21.26 -10.79 0.28
CA VAL A 82 20.21 -11.80 0.01
C VAL A 82 18.83 -11.16 0.00
N ILE A 83 18.50 -10.33 1.00
CA ILE A 83 17.18 -9.68 1.04
C ILE A 83 17.02 -8.65 -0.07
N SER A 84 18.06 -7.90 -0.46
CA SER A 84 17.95 -6.98 -1.60
C SER A 84 17.73 -7.72 -2.91
N ASN A 85 18.42 -8.84 -3.12
CA ASN A 85 18.24 -9.68 -4.30
C ASN A 85 16.85 -10.32 -4.31
N TYR A 86 16.37 -10.76 -3.16
CA TYR A 86 15.01 -11.25 -2.97
C TYR A 86 13.96 -10.20 -3.37
N ILE A 87 14.05 -8.98 -2.84
CA ILE A 87 13.12 -7.89 -3.16
C ILE A 87 13.13 -7.62 -4.67
N ASN A 88 14.31 -7.52 -5.28
CA ASN A 88 14.43 -7.21 -6.72
C ASN A 88 13.87 -8.31 -7.62
N LYS A 89 13.99 -9.58 -7.21
CA LYS A 89 13.58 -10.74 -8.01
C LYS A 89 12.10 -11.09 -7.82
N TYR A 90 11.59 -10.96 -6.60
CA TYR A 90 10.24 -11.39 -6.23
C TYR A 90 9.27 -10.22 -5.99
N HIS A 91 9.79 -9.00 -5.94
CA HIS A 91 9.01 -7.76 -5.78
C HIS A 91 8.23 -7.69 -4.46
N GLU A 92 8.69 -8.38 -3.43
CA GLU A 92 8.07 -8.41 -2.11
C GLU A 92 8.86 -7.55 -1.14
N MET A 93 8.19 -6.65 -0.43
CA MET A 93 8.85 -5.68 0.42
C MET A 93 9.37 -6.35 1.70
N ILE A 94 10.66 -6.16 1.99
CA ILE A 94 11.25 -6.45 3.30
C ILE A 94 11.67 -5.12 3.91
N TYR A 95 11.10 -4.81 5.07
CA TYR A 95 11.50 -3.65 5.86
C TYR A 95 12.65 -4.02 6.78
N VAL A 96 13.52 -3.05 7.07
CA VAL A 96 14.65 -3.23 7.99
C VAL A 96 14.35 -2.51 9.30
N TYR A 97 14.81 -3.06 10.42
CA TYR A 97 14.66 -2.42 11.73
C TYR A 97 15.86 -2.71 12.63
N ASN A 98 16.42 -1.65 13.23
CA ASN A 98 17.48 -1.78 14.21
C ASN A 98 16.90 -2.03 15.61
N ALA A 99 17.08 -3.25 16.11
CA ALA A 99 16.59 -3.63 17.43
C ALA A 99 17.27 -2.88 18.60
N GLN A 100 18.36 -2.14 18.37
CA GLN A 100 18.92 -1.25 19.40
C GLN A 100 17.99 -0.10 19.76
N ASN A 101 17.09 0.28 18.85
CA ASN A 101 16.20 1.42 19.03
C ASN A 101 14.87 1.06 19.72
N ILE A 102 14.65 -0.20 20.10
CA ILE A 102 13.32 -0.66 20.49
C ILE A 102 12.79 -0.02 21.77
N GLU A 103 11.63 0.62 21.62
CA GLU A 103 10.87 1.24 22.69
C GLU A 103 9.94 0.26 23.42
N ASP A 104 9.48 0.68 24.60
CA ASP A 104 8.58 -0.11 25.45
C ASP A 104 7.30 -0.54 24.73
N SER A 105 6.75 0.30 23.85
CA SER A 105 5.54 0.03 23.06
C SER A 105 5.68 -1.19 22.13
N LEU A 106 6.91 -1.49 21.69
CA LEU A 106 7.22 -2.57 20.76
C LEU A 106 7.73 -3.84 21.44
N LYS A 107 8.01 -3.80 22.75
CA LYS A 107 8.50 -4.97 23.51
C LYS A 107 7.58 -6.19 23.43
N GLN A 108 6.28 -5.96 23.26
CA GLN A 108 5.29 -7.04 23.11
C GLN A 108 5.42 -7.84 21.80
N LEU A 109 6.17 -7.35 20.80
CA LEU A 109 6.40 -8.07 19.55
C LEU A 109 7.38 -9.24 19.71
N ASP A 110 8.01 -9.40 20.89
CA ASP A 110 8.98 -10.45 21.20
C ASP A 110 10.21 -10.49 20.26
N ILE A 111 10.44 -9.43 19.46
CA ILE A 111 11.57 -9.31 18.51
C ILE A 111 12.93 -9.39 19.23
N LEU A 112 12.99 -8.94 20.49
CA LEU A 112 14.18 -9.02 21.33
C LEU A 112 14.40 -10.37 22.04
N LYS A 113 13.47 -11.33 22.01
CA LYS A 113 13.79 -12.70 22.48
C LYS A 113 14.93 -13.32 21.67
N LEU A 114 15.23 -12.74 20.50
CA LEU A 114 16.33 -13.09 19.62
C LEU A 114 17.58 -12.19 19.77
N GLU A 115 17.79 -11.52 20.91
CA GLU A 115 19.03 -10.77 21.23
C GLU A 115 20.35 -11.55 21.00
N LYS A 116 20.28 -12.86 20.74
CA LYS A 116 21.42 -13.72 20.42
C LYS A 116 21.40 -14.31 19.01
N SER A 117 20.52 -13.85 18.13
CA SER A 117 20.31 -14.51 16.84
C SER A 117 19.98 -13.54 15.69
N THR A 118 20.47 -12.30 15.76
CA THR A 118 20.41 -11.34 14.65
C THR A 118 21.64 -11.46 13.74
N PRO A 119 21.48 -11.33 12.41
CA PRO A 119 20.26 -10.90 11.74
C PRO A 119 19.19 -11.98 11.64
N ALA A 120 17.93 -11.54 11.68
CA ALA A 120 16.77 -12.42 11.60
C ALA A 120 15.69 -11.79 10.72
N LEU A 121 14.95 -12.62 10.00
CA LEU A 121 13.76 -12.23 9.24
C LEU A 121 12.51 -12.71 9.96
N TYR A 122 11.53 -11.83 10.11
CA TYR A 122 10.25 -12.11 10.73
C TYR A 122 9.12 -11.94 9.72
N VAL A 123 8.09 -12.77 9.88
CA VAL A 123 6.82 -12.64 9.16
C VAL A 123 5.76 -12.21 10.17
N PHE A 124 5.13 -11.07 9.92
CA PHE A 124 4.09 -10.50 10.77
C PHE A 124 2.72 -10.49 10.08
N LYS A 125 1.66 -10.73 10.87
CA LYS A 125 0.27 -10.46 10.52
C LYS A 125 -0.28 -9.43 11.49
N GLY A 126 -0.24 -8.15 11.13
CA GLY A 126 -0.32 -7.05 12.09
C GLY A 126 0.65 -7.29 13.26
N ARG A 127 0.22 -7.00 14.48
CA ARG A 127 1.02 -7.22 15.71
C ARG A 127 1.41 -8.67 16.02
N ARG A 128 0.94 -9.68 15.27
CA ARG A 128 1.21 -11.10 15.54
C ARG A 128 2.37 -11.63 14.70
N GLN A 129 3.45 -12.06 15.35
CA GLN A 129 4.51 -12.83 14.69
C GLN A 129 4.00 -14.21 14.27
N ILE A 130 4.22 -14.59 13.01
CA ILE A 130 3.86 -15.89 12.44
C ILE A 130 5.03 -16.85 12.51
N ILE A 131 6.18 -16.43 12.01
CA ILE A 131 7.41 -17.22 11.96
C ILE A 131 8.62 -16.28 11.96
N SER A 132 9.79 -16.82 12.34
CA SER A 132 11.07 -16.14 12.17
C SER A 132 12.16 -17.10 11.69
N PHE A 133 13.11 -16.55 10.95
CA PHE A 133 14.29 -17.24 10.41
C PHE A 133 15.53 -16.49 10.90
N SER A 134 16.51 -17.19 11.47
CA SER A 134 17.71 -16.53 12.04
C SER A 134 18.99 -16.99 11.35
N TYR A 135 19.84 -16.04 10.97
CA TYR A 135 21.12 -16.33 10.34
C TYR A 135 22.03 -17.21 11.21
N ASP A 136 22.00 -17.03 12.53
CA ASP A 136 22.87 -17.75 13.46
C ASP A 136 22.40 -19.17 13.79
N LYS A 137 21.16 -19.54 13.44
CA LYS A 137 20.67 -20.89 13.65
C LYS A 137 21.12 -21.77 12.49
N ASN A 138 21.91 -22.81 12.78
CA ASN A 138 22.41 -23.78 11.78
C ASN A 138 21.33 -24.32 10.82
N ARG A 139 20.05 -24.37 11.23
CA ARG A 139 18.94 -24.83 10.38
C ARG A 139 18.50 -23.81 9.33
N ASP A 140 18.68 -22.52 9.62
CA ASP A 140 18.19 -21.40 8.81
C ASP A 140 19.32 -20.69 8.07
N ARG A 141 20.57 -20.80 8.55
CA ARG A 141 21.76 -20.18 7.95
C ARG A 141 21.84 -20.39 6.44
N THR A 142 21.58 -21.60 5.96
CA THR A 142 21.63 -21.93 4.53
C THR A 142 20.66 -21.10 3.68
N ILE A 143 19.55 -20.63 4.27
CA ILE A 143 18.56 -19.78 3.60
C ILE A 143 19.19 -18.45 3.17
N PHE A 144 20.12 -17.94 3.99
CA PHE A 144 20.79 -16.66 3.81
C PHE A 144 22.21 -16.79 3.25
N GLU A 145 22.62 -18.00 2.85
CA GLU A 145 23.84 -18.23 2.07
C GLU A 145 23.52 -18.37 0.57
N ASP A 146 22.23 -18.53 0.23
CA ASP A 146 21.74 -18.47 -1.15
C ASP A 146 21.56 -17.03 -1.62
N LEU A 147 22.60 -16.50 -2.27
CA LEU A 147 22.66 -15.11 -2.73
C LEU A 147 21.52 -14.73 -3.69
N ASP A 148 20.91 -15.69 -4.39
CA ASP A 148 19.81 -15.42 -5.32
C ASP A 148 18.44 -15.33 -4.63
N GLY A 149 18.37 -15.65 -3.32
CA GLY A 149 17.15 -15.58 -2.52
C GLY A 149 16.10 -16.64 -2.85
N GLU A 150 16.41 -17.68 -3.63
CA GLU A 150 15.43 -18.71 -4.03
C GLU A 150 15.01 -19.58 -2.86
N LEU A 151 15.96 -19.95 -2.00
CA LEU A 151 15.69 -20.71 -0.80
C LEU A 151 14.90 -19.87 0.21
N LEU A 152 15.20 -18.57 0.31
CA LEU A 152 14.42 -17.62 1.10
C LEU A 152 12.97 -17.58 0.61
N ASN A 153 12.77 -17.39 -0.68
CA ASN A 153 11.45 -17.39 -1.32
C ASN A 153 10.66 -18.67 -1.05
N LYS A 154 11.28 -19.82 -1.27
CA LYS A 154 10.65 -21.11 -1.01
C LYS A 154 10.20 -21.28 0.44
N ARG A 155 10.93 -20.70 1.41
CA ARG A 155 10.62 -20.78 2.84
C ARG A 155 9.55 -19.79 3.24
N ILE A 156 9.63 -18.54 2.78
CA ILE A 156 8.66 -17.49 3.07
C ILE A 156 7.26 -17.86 2.53
N HIS A 157 7.17 -18.35 1.28
CA HIS A 157 5.89 -18.73 0.67
C HIS A 157 5.25 -20.00 1.24
N GLN A 158 5.82 -20.62 2.26
CA GLN A 158 5.08 -21.59 3.09
C GLN A 158 4.02 -20.87 3.93
N TYR A 159 4.25 -19.61 4.28
CA TYR A 159 3.45 -18.80 5.20
C TYR A 159 2.77 -17.59 4.55
N VAL A 160 3.30 -17.11 3.42
CA VAL A 160 2.80 -15.88 2.78
C VAL A 160 2.38 -16.06 1.32
N GLU A 161 1.49 -15.20 0.87
CA GLU A 161 1.14 -14.95 -0.52
C GLU A 161 1.71 -13.59 -0.95
N ALA A 162 2.02 -13.47 -2.24
CA ALA A 162 2.54 -12.25 -2.82
C ALA A 162 1.57 -11.07 -2.64
N PRO A 163 2.09 -9.84 -2.51
CA PRO A 163 1.25 -8.67 -2.33
C PRO A 163 0.43 -8.35 -3.59
N LYS A 164 -0.62 -7.55 -3.40
CA LYS A 164 -1.45 -7.03 -4.49
C LYS A 164 -1.21 -5.55 -4.76
N ILE A 165 -0.46 -4.89 -3.88
CA ILE A 165 -0.16 -3.47 -3.89
C ILE A 165 1.33 -3.30 -4.01
N TYR A 166 1.80 -2.50 -4.97
CA TYR A 166 3.22 -2.36 -5.26
C TYR A 166 3.64 -0.89 -5.34
N TYR A 167 4.71 -0.55 -4.63
CA TYR A 167 5.40 0.72 -4.85
C TYR A 167 6.11 0.72 -6.20
N VAL A 168 5.98 1.83 -6.93
CA VAL A 168 6.58 2.05 -8.25
C VAL A 168 7.25 3.41 -8.30
N ASN A 169 8.18 3.59 -9.24
CA ASN A 169 8.81 4.87 -9.53
C ASN A 169 8.43 5.35 -10.93
N ARG A 170 8.95 6.52 -11.31
CA ARG A 170 8.72 7.15 -12.61
C ARG A 170 9.10 6.24 -13.77
N ASP A 171 10.30 5.67 -13.74
CA ASP A 171 10.80 4.83 -14.84
C ASP A 171 9.89 3.63 -15.09
N TYR A 172 9.35 3.04 -14.02
CA TYR A 172 8.40 1.94 -14.12
C TYR A 172 7.08 2.36 -14.78
N LEU A 173 6.51 3.51 -14.38
CA LEU A 173 5.29 4.03 -14.99
C LEU A 173 5.52 4.42 -16.46
N ASP A 174 6.60 5.15 -16.76
CA ASP A 174 6.93 5.61 -18.11
C ASP A 174 7.12 4.42 -19.07
N LYS A 175 7.76 3.35 -18.59
CA LYS A 175 7.88 2.09 -19.33
C LYS A 175 6.51 1.49 -19.62
N ASN A 176 5.63 1.38 -18.63
CA ASN A 176 4.31 0.80 -18.81
C ASN A 176 3.41 1.60 -19.75
N ILE A 177 3.49 2.94 -19.70
CA ILE A 177 2.81 3.83 -20.65
C ILE A 177 3.34 3.57 -22.07
N LYS A 178 4.67 3.58 -22.26
CA LYS A 178 5.30 3.35 -23.57
C LYS A 178 4.99 1.95 -24.15
N GLU A 179 4.92 0.94 -23.30
CA GLU A 179 4.62 -0.44 -23.69
C GLU A 179 3.11 -0.70 -23.87
N ASN A 180 2.27 0.33 -23.72
CA ASN A 180 0.82 0.25 -23.84
C ASN A 180 0.17 -0.71 -22.84
N ASN A 181 0.82 -0.92 -21.69
CA ASN A 181 0.30 -1.79 -20.64
C ASN A 181 -0.92 -1.14 -19.98
N GLU A 182 -1.83 -1.99 -19.51
CA GLU A 182 -2.97 -1.58 -18.71
C GLU A 182 -2.60 -1.60 -17.23
N PHE A 183 -2.86 -0.51 -16.51
CA PHE A 183 -2.56 -0.43 -15.08
C PHE A 183 -3.38 0.62 -14.34
N ILE A 184 -3.39 0.51 -13.02
CA ILE A 184 -3.94 1.52 -12.10
C ILE A 184 -2.84 1.96 -11.13
N VAL A 185 -2.76 3.25 -10.88
CA VAL A 185 -1.78 3.83 -9.96
C VAL A 185 -2.42 4.89 -9.08
N SER A 186 -2.08 4.87 -7.79
CA SER A 186 -2.36 5.97 -6.87
C SER A 186 -1.12 6.82 -6.70
N PHE A 187 -1.25 8.10 -7.03
CA PHE A 187 -0.29 9.13 -6.66
C PHE A 187 -0.66 9.63 -5.27
N PHE A 188 0.26 9.49 -4.33
CA PHE A 188 0.06 9.87 -2.95
C PHE A 188 1.31 10.55 -2.38
N ARG A 189 1.17 11.11 -1.18
CA ARG A 189 2.29 11.60 -0.38
C ARG A 189 2.12 11.07 1.03
N GLU A 190 3.17 10.45 1.58
CA GLU A 190 3.14 9.90 2.93
C GLU A 190 2.69 10.91 4.00
N ALA A 191 3.16 12.16 3.89
CA ALA A 191 2.81 13.23 4.84
C ALA A 191 1.51 13.98 4.53
N CYS A 192 0.74 13.57 3.50
CA CYS A 192 -0.54 14.19 3.16
C CYS A 192 -1.68 13.58 4.00
N GLY A 193 -2.44 14.42 4.70
CA GLY A 193 -3.55 13.99 5.56
C GLY A 193 -4.67 13.24 4.83
N ASP A 194 -4.97 13.61 3.58
CA ASP A 194 -5.97 12.91 2.78
C ASP A 194 -5.45 11.56 2.27
N CYS A 195 -4.14 11.48 1.99
CA CYS A 195 -3.45 10.23 1.64
C CYS A 195 -3.43 9.24 2.80
N SER A 196 -3.20 9.72 4.04
CA SER A 196 -3.24 8.88 5.23
C SER A 196 -4.66 8.39 5.57
N TYR A 197 -5.70 9.04 5.04
CA TYR A 197 -7.08 8.60 5.17
C TYR A 197 -7.48 7.53 4.15
N ILE A 198 -7.31 7.78 2.84
CA ILE A 198 -7.87 6.91 1.79
C ILE A 198 -7.29 5.48 1.83
N MET A 199 -6.00 5.35 2.17
CA MET A 199 -5.31 4.06 2.09
C MET A 199 -5.89 3.01 3.08
N PRO A 200 -5.93 3.28 4.41
CA PRO A 200 -6.51 2.32 5.37
C PRO A 200 -8.04 2.26 5.32
N ASN A 201 -8.73 3.32 4.93
CA ASN A 201 -10.21 3.36 5.01
C ASN A 201 -10.92 2.92 3.73
N VAL A 202 -10.25 2.93 2.58
CA VAL A 202 -10.86 2.62 1.28
C VAL A 202 -10.06 1.58 0.51
N ILE A 203 -8.80 1.88 0.16
CA ILE A 203 -8.01 1.07 -0.78
C ILE A 203 -7.68 -0.31 -0.20
N LEU A 204 -7.14 -0.36 1.01
CA LEU A 204 -6.75 -1.63 1.65
C LEU A 204 -7.97 -2.54 1.89
N PRO A 205 -9.07 -2.10 2.54
CA PRO A 205 -10.26 -2.93 2.70
C PRO A 205 -10.86 -3.40 1.37
N TYR A 206 -10.83 -2.55 0.33
CA TYR A 206 -11.32 -2.92 -0.99
C TYR A 206 -10.48 -4.06 -1.60
N ILE A 207 -9.15 -3.96 -1.54
CA ILE A 207 -8.24 -4.95 -2.12
C ILE A 207 -8.26 -6.28 -1.37
N GLU A 208 -8.43 -6.25 -0.05
CA GLU A 208 -8.53 -7.44 0.79
C GLU A 208 -9.84 -8.20 0.57
N SER A 209 -10.95 -7.48 0.36
CA SER A 209 -12.27 -8.08 0.19
C SER A 209 -12.57 -8.58 -1.23
N ARG A 210 -11.69 -8.31 -2.21
CA ARG A 210 -11.97 -8.58 -3.62
C ARG A 210 -10.86 -9.32 -4.36
N LYS A 211 -11.27 -10.01 -5.42
CA LYS A 211 -10.37 -10.58 -6.42
C LYS A 211 -10.05 -9.51 -7.45
N LEU A 212 -8.78 -9.12 -7.51
CA LEU A 212 -8.33 -8.10 -8.45
C LEU A 212 -8.07 -8.71 -9.83
N ARG A 213 -8.27 -7.89 -10.85
CA ARG A 213 -7.94 -8.17 -12.24
C ARG A 213 -6.50 -7.80 -12.58
N ILE A 214 -6.01 -6.71 -11.98
CA ILE A 214 -4.65 -6.17 -12.12
C ILE A 214 -4.12 -5.80 -10.73
N ASN A 215 -2.80 -5.65 -10.60
CA ASN A 215 -2.19 -5.16 -9.36
C ASN A 215 -2.46 -3.66 -9.20
N PHE A 216 -2.51 -3.20 -7.95
CA PHE A 216 -2.63 -1.78 -7.63
C PHE A 216 -1.26 -1.17 -7.40
N TRP A 217 -0.92 -0.10 -8.12
CA TRP A 217 0.38 0.56 -7.95
C TRP A 217 0.28 1.81 -7.11
N ILE A 218 1.36 2.11 -6.41
CA ILE A 218 1.50 3.26 -5.53
C ILE A 218 2.76 4.03 -5.96
N PHE A 219 2.58 5.30 -6.35
CA PHE A 219 3.68 6.24 -6.56
C PHE A 219 3.73 7.22 -5.39
N ASP A 220 4.75 7.11 -4.54
CA ASP A 220 4.99 8.08 -3.47
C ASP A 220 5.73 9.30 -4.00
N MET A 221 5.06 10.45 -4.01
CA MET A 221 5.64 11.70 -4.45
C MET A 221 6.26 12.52 -3.30
N GLN A 222 6.34 11.96 -2.08
CA GLN A 222 6.83 12.71 -0.91
C GLN A 222 8.26 13.22 -1.11
N LYS A 223 9.16 12.37 -1.65
CA LYS A 223 10.55 12.76 -1.91
C LYS A 223 10.65 13.88 -2.95
N ASP A 224 9.89 13.78 -4.04
CA ASP A 224 9.86 14.82 -5.09
C ASP A 224 9.30 16.14 -4.55
N TYR A 225 8.27 16.08 -3.69
CA TYR A 225 7.71 17.24 -3.03
C TYR A 225 8.71 17.90 -2.07
N GLU A 226 9.39 17.13 -1.24
CA GLU A 226 10.38 17.64 -0.28
C GLU A 226 11.58 18.27 -0.97
N LEU A 227 12.08 17.64 -2.03
CA LEU A 227 13.16 18.19 -2.86
C LEU A 227 12.76 19.56 -3.41
N SER A 228 11.59 19.65 -4.04
CA SER A 228 11.06 20.90 -4.59
C SER A 228 10.84 21.97 -3.51
N LYS A 229 10.31 21.60 -2.35
CA LYS A 229 10.00 22.54 -1.26
C LYS A 229 11.25 23.09 -0.56
N ASN A 230 12.27 22.25 -0.39
CA ASN A 230 13.46 22.59 0.40
C ASN A 230 14.62 23.10 -0.46
N SER A 231 14.53 22.97 -1.78
CA SER A 231 15.59 23.44 -2.67
C SER A 231 15.61 24.96 -2.82
N THR A 232 16.83 25.50 -2.93
CA THR A 232 17.07 26.88 -3.36
C THR A 232 17.26 26.99 -4.87
N ASP A 233 17.48 25.87 -5.56
CA ASP A 233 17.65 25.79 -7.00
C ASP A 233 16.28 25.82 -7.71
N GLU A 234 16.14 26.66 -8.74
CA GLU A 234 14.86 26.86 -9.42
C GLU A 234 14.44 25.65 -10.27
N GLU A 235 15.40 24.87 -10.81
CA GLU A 235 15.09 23.65 -11.56
C GLU A 235 14.56 22.56 -10.61
N GLU A 236 15.17 22.41 -9.44
CA GLU A 236 14.70 21.47 -8.41
C GLU A 236 13.33 21.88 -7.84
N LYS A 237 13.06 23.18 -7.66
CA LYS A 237 11.73 23.67 -7.28
C LYS A 237 10.66 23.29 -8.29
N GLU A 238 10.98 23.33 -9.59
CA GLU A 238 10.03 23.03 -10.65
C GLU A 238 9.87 21.52 -10.89
N HIS A 239 10.81 20.69 -10.42
CA HIS A 239 10.78 19.23 -10.58
C HIS A 239 9.44 18.60 -10.18
N TYR A 240 8.87 19.00 -9.05
CA TYR A 240 7.56 18.47 -8.59
C TYR A 240 6.41 18.89 -9.52
N ASN A 241 6.44 20.10 -10.08
CA ASN A 241 5.44 20.55 -11.05
C ASN A 241 5.58 19.83 -12.39
N VAL A 242 6.81 19.63 -12.86
CA VAL A 242 7.09 18.82 -14.06
C VAL A 242 6.55 17.40 -13.88
N LEU A 243 6.78 16.79 -12.72
CA LEU A 243 6.28 15.45 -12.42
C LEU A 243 4.75 15.37 -12.45
N LYS A 244 4.06 16.33 -11.80
CA LYS A 244 2.59 16.39 -11.82
C LYS A 244 2.04 16.60 -13.22
N ASN A 245 2.69 17.45 -14.02
CA ASN A 245 2.28 17.72 -15.39
C ASN A 245 2.49 16.50 -16.29
N HIS A 246 3.63 15.82 -16.14
CA HIS A 246 3.99 14.61 -16.88
C HIS A 246 2.97 13.48 -16.70
N PHE A 247 2.42 13.33 -15.48
CA PHE A 247 1.36 12.35 -15.18
C PHE A 247 -0.06 12.93 -15.24
N HIS A 248 -0.27 14.07 -15.91
CA HIS A 248 -1.62 14.64 -16.12
C HIS A 248 -2.40 14.92 -14.82
N LEU A 249 -1.71 15.14 -13.69
CA LEU A 249 -2.36 15.39 -12.40
C LEU A 249 -2.93 16.81 -12.31
N SER A 250 -2.32 17.78 -13.01
CA SER A 250 -2.71 19.19 -12.94
C SER A 250 -3.70 19.56 -14.04
N ALA A 251 -4.56 20.53 -13.75
CA ALA A 251 -5.50 21.07 -14.74
C ALA A 251 -4.78 21.79 -15.89
N SER A 252 -3.52 22.22 -15.69
CA SER A 252 -2.71 22.84 -16.74
C SER A 252 -2.18 21.83 -17.76
N SER A 253 -1.97 20.56 -17.38
CA SER A 253 -1.55 19.53 -18.32
C SER A 253 -2.71 18.71 -18.87
N ASP A 254 -3.80 18.56 -18.12
CA ASP A 254 -5.03 17.95 -18.59
C ASP A 254 -6.26 18.66 -17.98
N PRO A 255 -7.02 19.45 -18.77
CA PRO A 255 -8.16 20.20 -18.24
C PRO A 255 -9.33 19.29 -17.81
N ASN A 256 -9.41 18.07 -18.33
CA ASN A 256 -10.52 17.15 -18.10
C ASN A 256 -10.25 16.22 -16.91
N LEU A 257 -9.05 15.63 -16.86
CA LEU A 257 -8.68 14.61 -15.87
C LEU A 257 -7.66 15.09 -14.82
N GLY A 258 -7.02 16.23 -15.05
CA GLY A 258 -6.19 16.93 -14.07
C GLY A 258 -7.00 17.90 -13.21
N TYR A 259 -6.51 18.17 -11.99
CA TYR A 259 -7.19 19.06 -11.04
C TYR A 259 -6.24 20.03 -10.32
N LEU A 260 -6.61 21.32 -10.32
CA LEU A 260 -5.82 22.42 -9.76
C LEU A 260 -4.33 22.29 -10.19
N GLY A 261 -3.42 22.43 -9.23
CA GLY A 261 -1.98 22.25 -9.46
C GLY A 261 -1.50 20.79 -9.41
N GLY A 262 -2.39 19.80 -9.38
CA GLY A 262 -2.08 18.38 -9.16
C GLY A 262 -2.27 17.96 -7.70
N VAL A 263 -3.52 17.67 -7.35
CA VAL A 263 -3.93 17.23 -6.00
C VAL A 263 -3.61 15.76 -5.79
N VAL A 264 -3.27 15.40 -4.55
CA VAL A 264 -3.10 14.01 -4.10
C VAL A 264 -3.93 13.79 -2.83
N PRO A 265 -4.51 12.59 -2.61
CA PRO A 265 -4.35 11.40 -3.44
C PRO A 265 -5.20 11.44 -4.70
N THR A 266 -4.60 11.01 -5.82
CA THR A 266 -5.28 10.83 -7.10
C THR A 266 -5.02 9.42 -7.61
N ILE A 267 -6.07 8.70 -7.96
CA ILE A 267 -5.99 7.37 -8.56
C ILE A 267 -6.23 7.51 -10.06
N GLN A 268 -5.34 6.97 -10.87
CA GLN A 268 -5.42 7.03 -12.32
C GLN A 268 -5.44 5.63 -12.93
N TYR A 269 -6.22 5.47 -13.99
CA TYR A 269 -6.27 4.24 -14.77
C TYR A 269 -5.77 4.51 -16.18
N TYR A 270 -4.78 3.71 -16.59
CA TYR A 270 -4.14 3.78 -17.89
C TYR A 270 -4.45 2.54 -18.72
N LYS A 271 -4.67 2.75 -20.01
CA LYS A 271 -4.84 1.67 -21.00
C LYS A 271 -4.29 2.11 -22.34
N ASN A 272 -3.59 1.21 -23.03
CA ASN A 272 -3.01 1.50 -24.35
C ASN A 272 -2.13 2.77 -24.37
N GLY A 273 -1.38 3.01 -23.29
CA GLY A 273 -0.49 4.16 -23.16
C GLY A 273 -1.21 5.51 -22.94
N GLN A 274 -2.51 5.50 -22.67
CA GLN A 274 -3.30 6.71 -22.45
C GLN A 274 -3.92 6.70 -21.05
N LEU A 275 -3.99 7.89 -20.43
CA LEU A 275 -4.82 8.12 -19.26
C LEU A 275 -6.29 8.04 -19.69
N VAL A 276 -7.02 7.09 -19.12
CA VAL A 276 -8.44 6.88 -19.45
C VAL A 276 -9.32 7.61 -18.45
N ASP A 277 -8.97 7.54 -17.16
CA ASP A 277 -9.80 8.07 -16.10
C ASP A 277 -8.99 8.40 -14.85
N ALA A 278 -9.49 9.36 -14.07
CA ALA A 278 -8.86 9.83 -12.82
C ALA A 278 -9.90 10.04 -11.72
N CYS A 279 -9.54 9.67 -10.49
CA CYS A 279 -10.31 9.85 -9.26
C CYS A 279 -9.49 10.66 -8.27
N VAL A 280 -9.90 11.91 -8.04
CA VAL A 280 -9.27 12.82 -7.07
C VAL A 280 -10.05 12.76 -5.77
N TYR A 281 -9.38 12.53 -4.65
CA TYR A 281 -10.03 12.30 -3.37
C TYR A 281 -9.83 13.49 -2.41
N PHE A 282 -10.89 13.90 -1.70
CA PHE A 282 -10.92 15.05 -0.78
C PHE A 282 -10.29 16.33 -1.34
N ASN A 283 -10.97 16.93 -2.30
CA ASN A 283 -10.44 18.04 -3.09
C ASN A 283 -11.41 19.24 -3.19
N ASP A 284 -12.39 19.28 -2.30
CA ASP A 284 -13.48 20.24 -2.30
C ASP A 284 -13.11 21.53 -1.55
N THR A 285 -13.58 22.67 -2.05
CA THR A 285 -13.54 23.95 -1.35
C THR A 285 -14.94 24.33 -0.90
N ILE A 286 -15.10 24.86 0.31
CA ILE A 286 -16.41 25.22 0.89
C ILE A 286 -16.50 26.73 1.05
N ASP A 287 -17.65 27.29 0.67
CA ASP A 287 -18.00 28.69 0.89
C ASP A 287 -19.38 28.80 1.57
N LYS A 288 -19.66 30.01 2.08
CA LYS A 288 -20.97 30.38 2.63
C LYS A 288 -21.58 31.55 1.84
N ARG A 289 -22.77 31.37 1.28
CA ARG A 289 -23.57 32.41 0.59
C ARG A 289 -24.95 32.47 1.23
N ASP A 290 -25.41 33.66 1.58
CA ASP A 290 -26.75 33.90 2.14
C ASP A 290 -27.13 33.00 3.33
N GLY A 291 -26.15 32.64 4.16
CA GLY A 291 -26.35 31.78 5.32
C GLY A 291 -26.20 30.28 5.06
N VAL A 292 -26.09 29.86 3.79
CA VAL A 292 -26.03 28.46 3.36
C VAL A 292 -24.61 28.09 2.95
N TYR A 293 -24.17 26.88 3.30
CA TYR A 293 -22.87 26.34 2.92
C TYR A 293 -22.98 25.53 1.62
N TYR A 294 -22.01 25.67 0.73
CA TYR A 294 -21.96 24.88 -0.49
C TYR A 294 -20.51 24.54 -0.88
N ILE A 295 -20.37 23.45 -1.63
CA ILE A 295 -19.10 23.10 -2.28
C ILE A 295 -18.87 24.08 -3.44
N SER A 296 -17.96 25.03 -3.26
CA SER A 296 -17.67 26.08 -4.23
C SER A 296 -16.77 25.62 -5.36
N ASP A 297 -15.90 24.64 -5.09
CA ASP A 297 -15.09 24.01 -6.13
C ASP A 297 -14.85 22.53 -5.84
N SER A 298 -14.74 21.74 -6.90
CA SER A 298 -14.48 20.30 -6.85
C SER A 298 -13.96 19.83 -8.21
N PHE A 299 -13.44 18.60 -8.23
CA PHE A 299 -13.09 17.85 -9.43
C PHE A 299 -14.34 17.28 -10.07
N TYR A 300 -15.36 16.99 -9.26
CA TYR A 300 -16.62 16.42 -9.69
C TYR A 300 -17.59 17.55 -10.08
N THR A 301 -17.45 18.03 -11.31
CA THR A 301 -18.27 19.12 -11.89
C THR A 301 -19.06 18.64 -13.10
N GLU A 302 -20.10 19.38 -13.49
CA GLU A 302 -20.88 19.07 -14.70
C GLU A 302 -20.01 19.07 -15.97
N GLU A 303 -18.99 19.92 -16.04
CA GLU A 303 -18.08 20.00 -17.19
C GLU A 303 -17.15 18.78 -17.30
N ARG A 304 -16.74 18.21 -16.17
CA ARG A 304 -15.86 17.02 -16.15
C ARG A 304 -16.62 15.71 -16.26
N LEU A 305 -17.88 15.66 -15.83
CA LEU A 305 -18.67 14.44 -15.78
C LEU A 305 -18.69 13.63 -17.09
N PRO A 306 -18.78 14.23 -18.29
CA PRO A 306 -18.74 13.48 -19.55
C PRO A 306 -17.43 12.73 -19.81
N HIS A 307 -16.37 13.05 -19.04
CA HIS A 307 -15.05 12.43 -19.14
C HIS A 307 -14.79 11.38 -18.05
N LEU A 308 -15.69 11.24 -17.06
CA LEU A 308 -15.55 10.30 -15.95
C LEU A 308 -16.50 9.12 -16.15
N HIS A 309 -15.98 7.93 -16.42
CA HIS A 309 -16.82 6.79 -16.78
C HIS A 309 -17.37 6.02 -15.57
N TYR A 310 -16.89 6.32 -14.37
CA TYR A 310 -17.15 5.56 -13.15
C TYR A 310 -18.14 6.24 -12.19
N THR A 311 -18.57 7.47 -12.46
CA THR A 311 -19.46 8.23 -11.57
C THR A 311 -20.38 9.16 -12.34
N ASP A 312 -21.60 9.34 -11.85
CA ASP A 312 -22.57 10.36 -12.28
C ASP A 312 -22.69 11.50 -11.25
N MET A 313 -21.87 11.48 -10.20
CA MET A 313 -21.96 12.44 -9.10
C MET A 313 -21.28 13.77 -9.45
N VAL A 314 -22.03 14.86 -9.28
CA VAL A 314 -21.52 16.24 -9.27
C VAL A 314 -21.51 16.71 -7.81
N LEU A 315 -20.33 17.10 -7.31
CA LEU A 315 -20.18 17.63 -5.95
C LEU A 315 -20.20 19.16 -5.94
N LYS A 316 -19.66 19.81 -6.96
CA LYS A 316 -19.68 21.28 -7.04
C LYS A 316 -21.12 21.81 -7.04
N GLY A 317 -21.41 22.75 -6.15
CA GLY A 317 -22.74 23.32 -5.94
C GLY A 317 -23.62 22.55 -4.96
N LEU A 318 -23.17 21.42 -4.42
CA LEU A 318 -23.90 20.69 -3.37
C LEU A 318 -24.01 21.56 -2.12
N GLU A 319 -25.25 21.71 -1.63
CA GLU A 319 -25.54 22.35 -0.34
C GLU A 319 -25.14 21.42 0.82
N LEU A 320 -24.47 21.99 1.82
CA LEU A 320 -24.01 21.28 3.01
C LEU A 320 -24.79 21.74 4.24
N ASN A 321 -25.08 20.80 5.13
CA ASN A 321 -25.63 21.14 6.44
C ASN A 321 -24.56 21.78 7.32
N GLU A 322 -24.97 22.63 8.26
CA GLU A 322 -24.04 23.30 9.17
C GLU A 322 -23.20 22.31 10.02
N ASP A 323 -23.77 21.15 10.39
CA ASP A 323 -23.06 20.09 11.13
C ASP A 323 -22.02 19.34 10.30
N GLU A 324 -21.99 19.56 8.99
CA GLU A 324 -21.00 18.98 8.07
C GLU A 324 -19.81 19.91 7.84
N VAL A 325 -19.88 21.17 8.29
CA VAL A 325 -18.87 22.18 8.00
C VAL A 325 -18.08 22.55 9.25
N ILE A 326 -16.76 22.49 9.13
CA ILE A 326 -15.83 22.95 10.16
C ILE A 326 -15.35 24.35 9.78
N GLN A 327 -15.64 25.34 10.64
CA GLN A 327 -15.09 26.68 10.49
C GLN A 327 -13.80 26.83 11.29
N THR A 328 -12.73 27.25 10.64
CA THR A 328 -11.47 27.57 11.31
C THR A 328 -11.47 28.97 11.91
N LYS A 329 -10.56 29.20 12.86
CA LYS A 329 -10.36 30.51 13.49
C LYS A 329 -10.01 31.62 12.49
N SER A 330 -9.40 31.27 11.36
CA SER A 330 -9.05 32.18 10.27
C SER A 330 -10.20 32.43 9.30
N GLY A 331 -11.37 31.83 9.53
CA GLY A 331 -12.59 32.06 8.74
C GLY A 331 -12.75 31.15 7.52
N PHE A 332 -11.84 30.20 7.28
CA PHE A 332 -11.99 29.19 6.23
C PHE A 332 -12.95 28.08 6.66
N TYR A 333 -13.69 27.54 5.70
CA TYR A 333 -14.61 26.43 5.88
C TYR A 333 -14.05 25.16 5.25
N TYR A 334 -14.23 24.04 5.95
CA TYR A 334 -13.83 22.72 5.49
C TYR A 334 -15.01 21.77 5.60
N TRP A 335 -15.12 20.84 4.66
CA TRP A 335 -16.03 19.72 4.81
C TRP A 335 -15.46 18.77 5.87
N SER A 336 -16.25 18.44 6.88
CA SER A 336 -15.88 17.43 7.87
C SER A 336 -15.49 16.13 7.18
N GLN A 337 -14.30 15.60 7.51
CA GLN A 337 -13.71 14.45 6.83
C GLN A 337 -14.65 13.23 6.80
N ASP A 338 -15.30 12.93 7.93
CA ASP A 338 -16.25 11.81 8.04
C ASP A 338 -17.48 11.98 7.14
N LYS A 339 -17.92 13.22 6.93
CA LYS A 339 -19.10 13.54 6.09
C LYS A 339 -18.72 13.53 4.62
N ALA A 340 -17.58 14.13 4.27
CA ALA A 340 -17.01 14.07 2.93
C ALA A 340 -16.75 12.61 2.50
N ALA A 341 -16.25 11.78 3.42
CA ALA A 341 -15.95 10.37 3.17
C ALA A 341 -17.15 9.59 2.64
N LEU A 342 -18.37 9.89 3.08
CA LEU A 342 -19.58 9.21 2.60
C LEU A 342 -19.76 9.34 1.09
N LYS A 343 -19.37 10.47 0.50
CA LYS A 343 -19.43 10.72 -0.95
C LYS A 343 -18.15 10.26 -1.64
N HIS A 344 -16.99 10.67 -1.14
CA HIS A 344 -15.71 10.35 -1.76
C HIS A 344 -15.39 8.86 -1.73
N ASN A 345 -15.76 8.12 -0.67
CA ASN A 345 -15.58 6.67 -0.63
C ASN A 345 -16.45 5.97 -1.68
N ALA A 346 -17.69 6.44 -1.88
CA ALA A 346 -18.57 5.87 -2.90
C ALA A 346 -17.99 6.08 -4.30
N ILE A 347 -17.54 7.30 -4.60
CA ILE A 347 -16.90 7.64 -5.87
C ILE A 347 -15.62 6.82 -6.10
N ALA A 348 -14.72 6.77 -5.12
CA ALA A 348 -13.48 5.98 -5.20
C ALA A 348 -13.77 4.48 -5.35
N THR A 349 -14.77 3.95 -4.63
CA THR A 349 -15.17 2.55 -4.76
C THR A 349 -15.71 2.26 -6.16
N SER A 350 -16.53 3.13 -6.74
CA SER A 350 -17.00 2.98 -8.13
C SER A 350 -15.85 2.98 -9.14
N PHE A 351 -14.83 3.81 -8.93
CA PHE A 351 -13.61 3.79 -9.75
C PHE A 351 -12.90 2.43 -9.66
N LEU A 352 -12.68 1.93 -8.45
CA LEU A 352 -12.03 0.64 -8.22
C LEU A 352 -12.88 -0.54 -8.73
N ASP A 353 -14.21 -0.45 -8.65
CA ASP A 353 -15.15 -1.43 -9.20
C ASP A 353 -15.01 -1.53 -10.71
N MET A 354 -14.95 -0.38 -11.39
CA MET A 354 -14.84 -0.32 -12.83
C MET A 354 -13.50 -0.83 -13.36
N TYR A 355 -12.39 -0.51 -12.68
CA TYR A 355 -11.05 -0.72 -13.25
C TYR A 355 -10.21 -1.79 -12.58
N LEU A 356 -10.38 -2.05 -11.28
CA LEU A 356 -9.46 -2.89 -10.51
C LEU A 356 -9.96 -4.32 -10.29
N SER A 357 -11.26 -4.53 -10.08
CA SER A 357 -11.80 -5.85 -9.75
C SER A 357 -12.50 -6.52 -10.93
N TYR A 358 -12.68 -7.85 -10.84
CA TYR A 358 -13.67 -8.52 -11.69
C TYR A 358 -15.06 -8.17 -11.14
N LEU A 359 -15.90 -7.55 -11.97
CA LEU A 359 -17.32 -7.40 -11.66
C LEU A 359 -17.91 -8.81 -11.48
N TYR A 360 -18.54 -9.06 -10.33
CA TYR A 360 -19.19 -10.32 -10.01
C TYR A 360 -20.43 -10.55 -10.86
#